data_AF-A0A1G2T7G9-F1
#
_entry.id   AF-A0A1G2T7G9-F1
#
_cell.length_a   1.000
_cell.length_b   1.000
_cell.length_c   1.000
_cell.angle_alpha   90.00
_cell.angle_beta   90.00
_cell.angle_gamma   90.00
#
_symmetry.space_group_name_H-M   'P 1'
#
loop_
_entity.id
_entity.type
_entity.pdbx_description
1 polymer ?
#
loop_
_entity_poly.entity_id
_entity_poly.type
_entity_poly.pdbx_seq_one_letter_code
_entity_poly.pdbx_strand_id
1 'polypeptide(L)'
;MLGFFKKNNIHGQWLPVSELSVGMQIAVPKDGVLEAHQAGLINSRQWMGGHSPSAGGEAWPSLGAGSFGDVLWDEIISIEENGEEQVWDIEVEGTHNFIGNNIFAHNTYISGNTGIGTSTPSSKLHVFSNISGGGVATFTDANASCTIDPTNSGLSCSSDQNLKKDIVALNATSTLDKLMSLRAVDYHWSGESSAVGTHTGFVAQEVEAVFPEFVSTDTAGRKAVAYGNLIPVMVTAIQQINNKVAVLDSRLTNLEALVASSESSAETGLTFAQIISEFVSQFETIGAKFVDGIAYFKNIFVGKLTVGSTAKPTGITIYDEVTGLPYCLKIQNGATVSLSGQCPEPSLGATNSNGSATSSPAVDSSVPVLTILGNNPATVPVGSTYSDLGATVTDTNADGSVNNNLGIATFINGVEMQSISLDTSTTSVHTILYKATDGAGNVGEGTRTVNVVSAE
;
A
#
# COMPACT_ATOMS: atom_id res chain seq x y z
N MET A 1 -5.99 4.97 -46.71
CA MET A 1 -7.07 4.22 -47.40
C MET A 1 -7.86 5.24 -48.19
N LEU A 2 -7.86 5.11 -49.52
CA LEU A 2 -8.57 6.05 -50.41
C LEU A 2 -10.03 5.62 -50.53
N GLY A 3 -10.95 6.57 -50.40
CA GLY A 3 -12.37 6.33 -50.63
C GLY A 3 -12.92 7.18 -51.77
N PHE A 4 -14.01 6.71 -52.39
CA PHE A 4 -14.75 7.41 -53.44
C PHE A 4 -16.22 7.62 -53.07
N PHE A 5 -16.77 8.77 -53.45
CA PHE A 5 -18.15 9.15 -53.13
C PHE A 5 -19.13 8.51 -54.13
N LYS A 6 -20.26 7.95 -53.67
CA LYS A 6 -21.24 7.20 -54.48
C LYS A 6 -22.66 7.76 -54.34
N LYS A 7 -23.34 8.02 -55.47
CA LYS A 7 -24.67 8.66 -55.55
C LYS A 7 -25.80 7.93 -54.81
N ASN A 8 -25.77 6.60 -54.79
CA ASN A 8 -26.86 5.76 -54.27
C ASN A 8 -26.45 4.93 -53.04
N ASN A 9 -25.42 5.35 -52.32
CA ASN A 9 -25.18 4.78 -51.00
C ASN A 9 -26.22 5.38 -50.04
N ILE A 10 -27.07 4.53 -49.46
CA ILE A 10 -28.16 4.90 -48.54
C ILE A 10 -27.71 5.75 -47.33
N HIS A 11 -26.40 5.87 -47.10
CA HIS A 11 -25.81 6.65 -46.01
C HIS A 11 -24.88 7.79 -46.46
N GLY A 12 -24.68 8.02 -47.76
CA GLY A 12 -23.79 9.10 -48.19
C GLY A 12 -22.31 8.88 -47.84
N GLN A 13 -21.89 7.63 -47.66
CA GLN A 13 -20.56 7.28 -47.17
C GLN A 13 -19.59 7.06 -48.33
N TRP A 14 -18.33 7.43 -48.11
CA TRP A 14 -17.20 7.09 -48.96
C TRP A 14 -16.95 5.58 -48.95
N LEU A 15 -16.76 4.99 -50.13
CA LEU A 15 -16.46 3.56 -50.27
C LEU A 15 -14.97 3.35 -50.54
N PRO A 16 -14.32 2.35 -49.93
CA PRO A 16 -12.94 2.02 -50.27
C PRO A 16 -12.86 1.54 -51.73
N VAL A 17 -11.72 1.76 -52.37
CA VAL A 17 -11.48 1.37 -53.78
C VAL A 17 -11.82 -0.10 -54.04
N SER A 18 -11.55 -0.97 -53.07
CA SER A 18 -11.82 -2.42 -53.13
C SER A 18 -13.32 -2.78 -53.19
N GLU A 19 -14.22 -1.85 -52.88
CA GLU A 19 -15.67 -2.07 -52.91
C GLU A 19 -16.33 -1.47 -54.16
N LEU A 20 -15.56 -0.87 -55.07
CA LEU A 20 -16.08 -0.38 -56.34
C LEU A 20 -16.39 -1.53 -57.29
N SER A 21 -17.48 -1.40 -58.05
CA SER A 21 -17.86 -2.34 -59.09
C SER A 21 -18.33 -1.62 -60.36
N VAL A 22 -18.28 -2.31 -61.49
CA VAL A 22 -18.93 -1.86 -62.73
C VAL A 22 -20.42 -1.59 -62.46
N GLY A 23 -20.95 -0.52 -63.06
CA GLY A 23 -22.30 -0.02 -62.86
C GLY A 23 -22.47 0.94 -61.67
N MET A 24 -21.47 1.11 -60.81
CA MET A 24 -21.51 2.13 -59.76
C MET A 24 -21.27 3.53 -60.35
N GLN A 25 -21.85 4.55 -59.71
CA GLN A 25 -21.59 5.95 -60.06
C GLN A 25 -20.55 6.57 -59.14
N ILE A 26 -19.53 7.22 -59.74
CA ILE A 26 -18.46 7.95 -59.06
C ILE A 26 -18.55 9.44 -59.36
N ALA A 27 -18.07 10.25 -58.42
CA ALA A 27 -17.99 11.69 -58.58
C ALA A 27 -16.75 12.08 -59.41
N VAL A 28 -16.97 12.86 -60.47
CA VAL A 28 -15.93 13.38 -61.37
C VAL A 28 -16.08 14.91 -61.50
N PRO A 29 -14.98 15.67 -61.67
CA PRO A 29 -15.09 17.10 -61.93
C PRO A 29 -15.69 17.35 -63.32
N LYS A 30 -16.44 18.43 -63.45
CA LYS A 30 -16.99 18.85 -64.75
C LYS A 30 -15.90 19.34 -65.69
N ASP A 31 -15.02 20.20 -65.19
CA ASP A 31 -13.95 20.80 -65.97
C ASP A 31 -12.67 19.97 -65.83
N GLY A 32 -12.17 19.44 -66.96
CA GLY A 32 -11.06 18.47 -67.04
C GLY A 32 -11.45 17.14 -67.72
N VAL A 33 -12.73 16.78 -67.71
CA VAL A 33 -13.27 15.58 -68.40
C VAL A 33 -13.65 15.88 -69.85
N LEU A 34 -13.89 17.15 -70.20
CA LEU A 34 -14.64 17.50 -71.42
C LEU A 34 -13.83 17.66 -72.72
N GLU A 35 -12.51 17.80 -72.70
CA GLU A 35 -11.75 18.00 -73.96
C GLU A 35 -11.09 16.73 -74.53
N ALA A 36 -10.84 15.69 -73.73
CA ALA A 36 -10.09 14.52 -74.21
C ALA A 36 -10.89 13.21 -74.29
N HIS A 37 -11.91 13.00 -73.45
CA HIS A 37 -12.70 11.76 -73.45
C HIS A 37 -14.18 12.05 -73.76
N GLN A 38 -14.50 11.95 -75.05
CA GLN A 38 -15.85 11.82 -75.62
C GLN A 38 -16.74 13.07 -75.66
N ALA A 39 -16.53 13.87 -76.70
CA ALA A 39 -17.44 14.94 -77.16
C ALA A 39 -18.86 14.47 -77.60
N GLY A 40 -19.28 13.25 -77.26
CA GLY A 40 -20.54 12.64 -77.73
C GLY A 40 -21.40 11.95 -76.65
N LEU A 41 -20.95 11.83 -75.39
CA LEU A 41 -21.68 11.14 -74.32
C LEU A 41 -22.25 12.06 -73.23
N ILE A 42 -22.29 13.38 -73.48
CA ILE A 42 -22.75 14.38 -72.51
C ILE A 42 -24.23 14.16 -72.09
N ASN A 43 -25.02 13.45 -72.90
CA ASN A 43 -26.47 13.29 -72.67
C ASN A 43 -26.87 12.15 -71.73
N SER A 44 -25.94 11.28 -71.26
CA SER A 44 -26.26 10.18 -70.34
C SER A 44 -25.86 10.42 -68.88
N ARG A 45 -25.20 11.54 -68.57
CA ARG A 45 -24.73 11.86 -67.20
C ARG A 45 -25.77 12.67 -66.44
N GLN A 46 -26.29 12.09 -65.36
CA GLN A 46 -27.28 12.75 -64.51
C GLN A 46 -26.62 13.87 -63.70
N TRP A 47 -27.10 15.10 -63.91
CA TRP A 47 -26.77 16.29 -63.11
C TRP A 47 -26.88 15.98 -61.59
N MET A 48 -26.08 16.67 -60.77
CA MET A 48 -26.39 16.85 -59.35
C MET A 48 -27.60 17.78 -59.19
N GLY A 49 -28.72 17.41 -59.79
CA GLY A 49 -29.98 18.15 -59.68
C GLY A 49 -30.47 18.02 -58.25
N GLY A 50 -30.73 19.18 -57.62
CA GLY A 50 -31.20 19.26 -56.25
C GLY A 50 -32.34 18.29 -55.98
N HIS A 51 -32.15 17.42 -54.99
CA HIS A 51 -33.27 16.71 -54.41
C HIS A 51 -34.17 17.75 -53.75
N SER A 52 -35.37 17.94 -54.32
CA SER A 52 -36.50 18.35 -53.50
C SER A 52 -36.78 17.18 -52.55
N PRO A 53 -36.86 17.39 -51.23
CA PRO A 53 -37.04 16.31 -50.28
C PRO A 53 -38.42 15.68 -50.51
N SER A 54 -38.43 14.47 -51.09
CA SER A 54 -39.60 13.61 -50.97
C SER A 54 -39.72 13.18 -49.51
N ALA A 55 -40.89 13.44 -48.94
CA ALA A 55 -41.23 13.29 -47.52
C ALA A 55 -40.66 12.01 -46.88
N GLY A 56 -39.76 12.17 -45.91
CA GLY A 56 -39.44 11.13 -44.92
C GLY A 56 -37.98 10.86 -44.58
N GLY A 57 -37.00 11.41 -45.31
CA GLY A 57 -35.56 11.25 -45.00
C GLY A 57 -34.91 12.56 -44.57
N GLU A 58 -34.02 12.50 -43.58
CA GLU A 58 -33.29 13.68 -43.07
C GLU A 58 -32.63 14.46 -44.22
N ALA A 59 -32.94 15.75 -44.29
CA ALA A 59 -32.40 16.64 -45.30
C ALA A 59 -30.89 16.79 -45.11
N TRP A 60 -30.13 16.57 -46.18
CA TRP A 60 -28.71 16.89 -46.24
C TRP A 60 -28.50 18.36 -45.85
N PRO A 61 -27.47 18.70 -45.04
CA PRO A 61 -27.24 20.08 -44.62
C PRO A 61 -27.12 20.94 -45.88
N SER A 62 -27.97 21.97 -45.97
CA SER A 62 -27.99 22.87 -47.11
C SER A 62 -26.68 23.66 -47.13
N LEU A 63 -25.68 23.13 -47.80
CA LEU A 63 -24.60 23.94 -48.35
C LEU A 63 -25.30 24.91 -49.31
N GLY A 64 -25.14 26.21 -49.04
CA GLY A 64 -25.92 27.29 -49.66
C GLY A 64 -25.99 27.17 -51.18
N ALA A 65 -27.05 27.75 -51.77
CA ALA A 65 -27.39 27.71 -53.18
C ALA A 65 -26.35 28.36 -54.13
N GLY A 66 -25.12 27.86 -54.11
CA GLY A 66 -24.09 28.05 -55.10
C GLY A 66 -24.01 26.78 -55.94
N SER A 67 -24.33 26.92 -57.22
CA SER A 67 -24.09 25.98 -58.32
C SER A 67 -23.36 24.68 -57.95
N PHE A 68 -24.07 23.55 -57.87
CA PHE A 68 -23.48 22.19 -57.98
C PHE A 68 -22.93 21.93 -59.39
N GLY A 69 -22.53 22.99 -60.08
CA GLY A 69 -22.27 23.00 -61.48
C GLY A 69 -20.94 22.41 -61.85
N ASP A 70 -20.09 21.98 -60.92
CA ASP A 70 -18.68 21.62 -61.18
C ASP A 70 -18.33 20.15 -60.88
N VAL A 71 -19.30 19.34 -60.43
CA VAL A 71 -19.14 17.89 -60.16
C VAL A 71 -20.27 17.11 -60.83
N LEU A 72 -19.93 15.99 -61.47
CA LEU A 72 -20.84 15.12 -62.20
C LEU A 72 -20.77 13.69 -61.66
N TRP A 73 -21.85 12.94 -61.88
CA TRP A 73 -21.89 11.50 -61.68
C TRP A 73 -21.56 10.79 -62.98
N ASP A 74 -20.55 9.94 -62.95
CA ASP A 74 -20.18 9.07 -64.07
C ASP A 74 -20.23 7.60 -63.67
N GLU A 75 -20.54 6.73 -64.62
CA GLU A 75 -20.68 5.29 -64.37
C GLU A 75 -19.35 4.56 -64.59
N ILE A 76 -18.96 3.69 -63.66
CA ILE A 76 -17.83 2.79 -63.84
C ILE A 76 -18.23 1.72 -64.87
N ILE A 77 -17.60 1.73 -66.04
CA ILE A 77 -17.85 0.73 -67.10
C ILE A 77 -16.89 -0.46 -67.07
N SER A 78 -15.71 -0.29 -66.47
CA SER A 78 -14.69 -1.32 -66.30
C SER A 78 -13.80 -1.02 -65.09
N ILE A 79 -13.26 -2.07 -64.49
CA ILE A 79 -12.23 -1.98 -63.44
C ILE A 79 -11.17 -3.02 -63.79
N GLU A 80 -9.92 -2.58 -63.88
CA GLU A 80 -8.78 -3.44 -64.19
C GLU A 80 -7.73 -3.29 -63.08
N GLU A 81 -7.23 -4.42 -62.58
CA GLU A 81 -6.17 -4.42 -61.58
C GLU A 81 -4.83 -4.08 -62.26
N ASN A 82 -4.15 -3.04 -61.77
CA ASN A 82 -2.92 -2.52 -62.37
C ASN A 82 -1.65 -2.91 -61.59
N GLY A 83 -1.74 -3.90 -60.69
CA GLY A 83 -0.64 -4.34 -59.82
C GLY A 83 -0.37 -3.42 -58.62
N GLU A 84 0.67 -3.75 -57.85
CA GLU A 84 1.11 -2.96 -56.69
C GLU A 84 2.25 -2.01 -57.09
N GLU A 85 2.10 -0.72 -56.78
CA GLU A 85 3.12 0.30 -56.98
C GLU A 85 3.32 1.11 -55.69
N GLN A 86 4.54 1.57 -55.45
CA GLN A 86 4.82 2.49 -54.35
C GLN A 86 4.23 3.87 -54.68
N VAL A 87 3.21 4.28 -53.91
CA VAL A 87 2.56 5.59 -54.03
C VAL A 87 2.89 6.49 -52.84
N TRP A 88 2.80 7.81 -53.06
CA TRP A 88 2.87 8.82 -52.00
C TRP A 88 1.48 9.32 -51.68
N ASP A 89 1.20 9.55 -50.41
CA ASP A 89 -0.10 10.07 -49.99
C ASP A 89 -0.16 11.59 -50.21
N ILE A 90 -1.24 12.07 -50.80
CA ILE A 90 -1.48 13.49 -51.05
C ILE A 90 -2.47 14.02 -50.01
N GLU A 91 -2.08 15.09 -49.32
CA GLU A 91 -2.93 15.80 -48.36
C GLU A 91 -3.20 17.21 -48.88
N VAL A 92 -4.48 17.55 -49.04
CA VAL A 92 -4.92 18.92 -49.31
C VAL A 92 -5.32 19.55 -47.99
N GLU A 93 -4.63 20.62 -47.60
CA GLU A 93 -4.89 21.32 -46.34
C GLU A 93 -6.37 21.75 -46.22
N GLY A 94 -6.99 21.42 -45.09
CA GLY A 94 -8.35 21.83 -44.73
C GLY A 94 -9.46 20.90 -45.25
N THR A 95 -9.41 20.48 -46.52
CA THR A 95 -10.47 19.63 -47.09
C THR A 95 -10.12 18.15 -47.07
N HIS A 96 -8.83 17.81 -47.17
CA HIS A 96 -8.33 16.44 -47.32
C HIS A 96 -9.00 15.67 -48.48
N ASN A 97 -9.62 16.41 -49.41
CA ASN A 97 -10.24 15.93 -50.63
C ASN A 97 -9.45 16.46 -51.82
N PHE A 98 -9.28 15.65 -52.85
CA PHE A 98 -8.52 16.04 -54.04
C PHE A 98 -9.10 15.40 -55.30
N ILE A 99 -8.73 15.97 -56.44
CA ILE A 99 -9.02 15.41 -57.76
C ILE A 99 -7.73 14.74 -58.25
N GLY A 100 -7.75 13.42 -58.39
CA GLY A 100 -6.68 12.64 -58.98
C GLY A 100 -7.19 11.92 -60.23
N ASN A 101 -6.49 12.07 -61.37
CA ASN A 101 -6.90 11.48 -62.65
C ASN A 101 -8.39 11.71 -63.00
N ASN A 102 -8.89 12.92 -62.74
CA ASN A 102 -10.29 13.31 -62.94
C ASN A 102 -11.31 12.52 -62.09
N ILE A 103 -10.90 12.01 -60.94
CA ILE A 103 -11.79 11.38 -59.96
C ILE A 103 -11.69 12.14 -58.65
N PHE A 104 -12.84 12.41 -58.02
CA PHE A 104 -12.91 13.03 -56.71
C PHE A 104 -12.67 11.99 -55.61
N ALA A 105 -11.58 12.13 -54.87
CA ALA A 105 -11.15 11.23 -53.81
C ALA A 105 -11.02 11.97 -52.46
N HIS A 106 -11.13 11.24 -51.36
CA HIS A 106 -10.78 11.75 -50.04
C HIS A 106 -9.65 10.93 -49.41
N ASN A 107 -8.79 11.62 -48.67
CA ASN A 107 -7.92 11.01 -47.70
C ASN A 107 -8.64 10.94 -46.34
N THR A 108 -8.47 9.82 -45.62
CA THR A 108 -9.04 9.68 -44.29
C THR A 108 -8.15 10.43 -43.30
N TYR A 109 -8.49 11.69 -43.04
CA TYR A 109 -7.84 12.50 -42.00
C TYR A 109 -8.79 12.67 -40.81
N ILE A 110 -8.41 12.08 -39.67
CA ILE A 110 -9.13 12.26 -38.41
C ILE A 110 -8.51 13.46 -37.68
N SER A 111 -8.95 14.67 -37.99
CA SER A 111 -8.75 15.83 -37.10
C SER A 111 -9.95 16.06 -36.21
N GLY A 112 -9.75 16.05 -34.89
CA GLY A 112 -10.79 16.42 -33.92
C GLY A 112 -11.01 15.37 -32.84
N ASN A 113 -12.25 15.27 -32.39
CA ASN A 113 -12.69 14.28 -31.41
C ASN A 113 -13.32 13.09 -32.14
N THR A 114 -12.98 11.87 -31.73
CA THR A 114 -13.51 10.63 -32.29
C THR A 114 -14.63 10.11 -31.40
N GLY A 115 -15.83 9.97 -31.96
CA GLY A 115 -16.99 9.36 -31.29
C GLY A 115 -17.21 7.93 -31.76
N ILE A 116 -17.35 6.98 -30.83
CA ILE A 116 -17.82 5.62 -31.11
C ILE A 116 -19.18 5.48 -30.44
N GLY A 117 -20.23 5.26 -31.24
CA GLY A 117 -21.62 5.26 -30.76
C GLY A 117 -22.22 6.65 -30.51
N THR A 118 -21.50 7.74 -30.81
CA THR A 118 -21.98 9.13 -30.66
C THR A 118 -21.47 10.04 -31.78
N SER A 119 -22.30 10.99 -32.23
CA SER A 119 -21.95 12.01 -33.21
C SER A 119 -21.45 13.33 -32.60
N THR A 120 -21.52 13.47 -31.27
CA THR A 120 -21.13 14.68 -30.52
C THR A 120 -20.11 14.37 -29.43
N PRO A 121 -18.88 13.94 -29.79
CA PRO A 121 -17.87 13.54 -28.82
C PRO A 121 -17.36 14.74 -27.99
N SER A 122 -17.44 14.63 -26.65
CA SER A 122 -17.00 15.69 -25.71
C SER A 122 -15.51 15.65 -25.39
N SER A 123 -14.83 14.57 -25.76
CA SER A 123 -13.40 14.32 -25.52
C SER A 123 -12.74 13.80 -26.79
N LYS A 124 -11.40 13.80 -26.85
CA LYS A 124 -10.64 13.32 -28.02
C LYS A 124 -11.05 11.91 -28.47
N LEU A 125 -11.38 11.06 -27.50
CA LEU A 125 -12.09 9.80 -27.72
C LEU A 125 -13.30 9.79 -26.78
N HIS A 126 -14.50 9.59 -27.33
CA HIS A 126 -15.74 9.43 -26.57
C HIS A 126 -16.43 8.15 -27.05
N VAL A 127 -16.48 7.14 -26.19
CA VAL A 127 -17.18 5.88 -26.46
C VAL A 127 -18.48 5.87 -25.68
N PHE A 128 -19.60 5.75 -26.39
CA PHE A 128 -20.94 5.85 -25.84
C PHE A 128 -21.76 4.60 -26.20
N SER A 129 -22.57 4.14 -25.25
CA SER A 129 -23.58 3.11 -25.45
C SER A 129 -24.91 3.60 -24.87
N ASN A 130 -26.00 3.42 -25.59
CA ASN A 130 -27.36 3.70 -25.13
C ASN A 130 -28.03 2.50 -24.44
N ILE A 131 -27.31 1.38 -24.31
CA ILE A 131 -27.80 0.18 -23.62
C ILE A 131 -27.42 0.28 -22.14
N SER A 132 -28.43 0.17 -21.28
CA SER A 132 -28.23 0.09 -19.83
C SER A 132 -27.76 -1.32 -19.45
N GLY A 133 -26.48 -1.44 -19.12
CA GLY A 133 -25.84 -2.68 -18.70
C GLY A 133 -24.84 -3.20 -19.73
N GLY A 134 -23.58 -3.30 -19.32
CA GLY A 134 -22.47 -3.70 -20.17
C GLY A 134 -21.44 -2.58 -20.35
N GLY A 135 -20.20 -2.98 -20.65
CA GLY A 135 -19.15 -2.01 -20.87
C GLY A 135 -19.24 -1.29 -22.20
N VAL A 136 -18.64 -0.10 -22.24
CA VAL A 136 -18.55 0.74 -23.44
C VAL A 136 -17.33 0.38 -24.28
N ALA A 137 -16.30 -0.22 -23.69
CA ALA A 137 -15.10 -0.69 -24.39
C ALA A 137 -14.61 -2.01 -23.81
N THR A 138 -14.22 -2.96 -24.67
CA THR A 138 -13.64 -4.25 -24.28
C THR A 138 -12.33 -4.49 -25.01
N PHE A 139 -11.31 -4.88 -24.26
CA PHE A 139 -9.97 -5.20 -24.74
C PHE A 139 -9.71 -6.68 -24.44
N THR A 140 -9.53 -7.48 -25.48
CA THR A 140 -9.41 -8.94 -25.36
C THR A 140 -8.15 -9.41 -26.08
N ASP A 141 -7.40 -10.30 -25.44
CA ASP A 141 -6.34 -11.09 -26.06
C ASP A 141 -6.65 -12.59 -25.95
N ALA A 142 -5.67 -13.45 -26.25
CA ALA A 142 -5.86 -14.89 -26.21
C ALA A 142 -6.10 -15.46 -24.79
N ASN A 143 -5.80 -14.70 -23.74
CA ASN A 143 -5.78 -15.16 -22.34
C ASN A 143 -6.79 -14.44 -21.45
N ALA A 144 -7.10 -13.17 -21.74
CA ALA A 144 -7.90 -12.32 -20.86
C ALA A 144 -8.74 -11.29 -21.62
N SER A 145 -9.76 -10.78 -20.94
CA SER A 145 -10.59 -9.67 -21.42
C SER A 145 -10.79 -8.64 -20.31
N CYS A 146 -10.64 -7.37 -20.64
CA CYS A 146 -10.87 -6.25 -19.75
C CYS A 146 -11.91 -5.30 -20.34
N THR A 147 -12.90 -4.92 -19.55
CA THR A 147 -14.04 -4.11 -19.98
C THR A 147 -14.13 -2.84 -19.14
N ILE A 148 -14.26 -1.69 -19.81
CA ILE A 148 -14.57 -0.40 -19.17
C ILE A 148 -16.09 -0.30 -19.09
N ASP A 149 -16.62 -0.27 -17.88
CA ASP A 149 -18.04 -0.04 -17.62
C ASP A 149 -18.18 1.28 -16.82
N PRO A 150 -18.92 2.27 -17.35
CA PRO A 150 -19.06 3.56 -16.67
C PRO A 150 -19.77 3.46 -15.30
N THR A 151 -20.39 2.32 -14.97
CA THR A 151 -21.10 2.11 -13.71
C THR A 151 -20.24 1.56 -12.57
N ASN A 152 -19.04 1.04 -12.85
CA ASN A 152 -18.18 0.41 -11.84
C ASN A 152 -16.84 1.12 -11.61
N SER A 153 -16.68 2.34 -12.13
CA SER A 153 -15.55 3.26 -11.89
C SER A 153 -14.16 2.66 -12.16
N GLY A 154 -14.05 1.61 -12.98
CA GLY A 154 -12.78 0.93 -13.19
C GLY A 154 -12.74 0.03 -14.43
N LEU A 155 -11.57 -0.57 -14.65
CA LEU A 155 -11.37 -1.58 -15.68
C LEU A 155 -11.62 -2.97 -15.08
N SER A 156 -12.69 -3.64 -15.53
CA SER A 156 -13.06 -4.97 -15.04
C SER A 156 -12.44 -6.06 -15.91
N CYS A 157 -11.46 -6.79 -15.37
CA CYS A 157 -10.73 -7.82 -16.09
C CYS A 157 -11.13 -9.23 -15.67
N SER A 158 -11.12 -10.16 -16.63
CA SER A 158 -11.33 -11.60 -16.38
C SER A 158 -10.29 -12.15 -15.40
N SER A 159 -10.76 -12.87 -14.38
CA SER A 159 -9.90 -13.45 -13.32
C SER A 159 -10.40 -14.84 -12.87
N ASP A 160 -11.16 -15.53 -13.73
CA ASP A 160 -11.69 -16.87 -13.46
C ASP A 160 -10.55 -17.88 -13.20
N GLN A 161 -10.77 -18.85 -12.30
CA GLN A 161 -9.77 -19.85 -11.96
C GLN A 161 -9.32 -20.66 -13.18
N ASN A 162 -10.22 -20.93 -14.14
CA ASN A 162 -9.92 -21.70 -15.35
C ASN A 162 -9.00 -20.95 -16.33
N LEU A 163 -8.85 -19.63 -16.16
CA LEU A 163 -7.93 -18.81 -16.96
C LEU A 163 -6.54 -18.68 -16.30
N LYS A 164 -6.34 -19.33 -15.14
CA LYS A 164 -5.10 -19.27 -14.37
C LYS A 164 -4.46 -20.65 -14.24
N LYS A 165 -3.14 -20.67 -14.14
CA LYS A 165 -2.34 -21.86 -13.84
C LYS A 165 -1.30 -21.51 -12.77
N ASP A 166 -0.76 -22.53 -12.11
CA ASP A 166 0.32 -22.38 -11.12
C ASP A 166 -0.04 -21.40 -9.99
N ILE A 167 -1.27 -21.51 -9.48
CA ILE A 167 -1.82 -20.62 -8.44
C ILE A 167 -1.15 -20.93 -7.10
N VAL A 168 -0.29 -20.03 -6.64
CA VAL A 168 0.41 -20.12 -5.34
C VAL A 168 0.07 -18.89 -4.49
N ALA A 169 -0.12 -19.10 -3.19
CA ALA A 169 -0.37 -18.01 -2.24
C ALA A 169 0.86 -17.10 -2.09
N LEU A 170 0.64 -15.80 -1.91
CA LEU A 170 1.72 -14.85 -1.62
C LEU A 170 2.29 -15.11 -0.23
N ASN A 171 3.62 -15.06 -0.09
CA ASN A 171 4.27 -15.16 1.21
C ASN A 171 4.05 -13.86 2.00
N ALA A 172 3.25 -13.94 3.06
CA ALA A 172 2.75 -12.75 3.74
C ALA A 172 3.84 -11.92 4.44
N THR A 173 4.84 -12.58 5.04
CA THR A 173 5.95 -11.89 5.73
C THR A 173 6.81 -11.10 4.74
N SER A 174 7.32 -11.75 3.69
CA SER A 174 8.14 -11.08 2.68
C SER A 174 7.35 -10.01 1.91
N THR A 175 6.05 -10.21 1.71
CA THR A 175 5.17 -9.23 1.05
C THR A 175 5.04 -7.94 1.85
N LEU A 176 4.81 -8.02 3.16
CA LEU A 176 4.74 -6.85 4.03
C LEU A 176 6.09 -6.11 4.05
N ASP A 177 7.21 -6.83 4.21
CA ASP A 177 8.53 -6.21 4.27
C ASP A 177 8.88 -5.47 2.96
N LYS A 178 8.56 -6.08 1.82
CA LYS A 178 8.68 -5.44 0.50
C LYS A 178 7.82 -4.16 0.40
N LEU A 179 6.55 -4.21 0.78
CA LEU A 179 5.67 -3.02 0.74
C LEU A 179 6.20 -1.89 1.63
N MET A 180 6.73 -2.20 2.81
CA MET A 180 7.30 -1.22 3.73
C MET A 180 8.59 -0.58 3.20
N SER A 181 9.24 -1.16 2.18
CA SER A 181 10.40 -0.57 1.51
C SER A 181 10.05 0.42 0.39
N LEU A 182 8.79 0.47 -0.05
CA LEU A 182 8.34 1.39 -1.08
C LEU A 182 8.15 2.80 -0.53
N ARG A 183 8.47 3.79 -1.36
CA ARG A 183 8.31 5.20 -1.05
C ARG A 183 7.25 5.84 -1.93
N ALA A 184 6.15 6.28 -1.32
CA ALA A 184 5.17 7.13 -1.99
C ALA A 184 5.75 8.55 -2.18
N VAL A 185 5.46 9.16 -3.32
CA VAL A 185 5.97 10.49 -3.69
C VAL A 185 4.87 11.36 -4.26
N ASP A 186 5.00 12.66 -4.03
CA ASP A 186 4.27 13.69 -4.78
C ASP A 186 5.16 14.26 -5.88
N TYR A 187 4.60 14.50 -7.05
CA TYR A 187 5.35 14.94 -8.23
C TYR A 187 4.52 15.83 -9.16
N HIS A 188 5.22 16.57 -10.02
CA HIS A 188 4.66 17.18 -11.23
C HIS A 188 5.30 16.53 -12.45
N TRP A 189 4.59 16.49 -13.57
CA TRP A 189 5.22 16.07 -14.82
C TRP A 189 6.21 17.14 -15.30
N SER A 190 7.32 16.73 -15.93
CA SER A 190 8.39 17.66 -16.32
C SER A 190 7.95 18.72 -17.35
N GLY A 191 6.89 18.45 -18.13
CA GLY A 191 6.30 19.38 -19.08
C GLY A 191 5.06 20.12 -18.56
N GLU A 192 4.67 19.89 -17.31
CA GLU A 192 3.45 20.43 -16.74
C GLU A 192 3.71 21.76 -16.02
N SER A 193 2.74 22.66 -16.12
CA SER A 193 2.79 23.96 -15.42
C SER A 193 2.70 23.75 -13.92
N SER A 194 3.47 24.52 -13.15
CA SER A 194 3.40 24.53 -11.68
C SER A 194 2.06 25.03 -11.12
N ALA A 195 1.16 25.52 -11.97
CA ALA A 195 -0.21 25.86 -11.59
C ALA A 195 -1.14 24.64 -11.50
N VAL A 196 -0.74 23.49 -12.07
CA VAL A 196 -1.47 22.23 -11.90
C VAL A 196 -1.11 21.64 -10.55
N GLY A 197 -2.09 21.04 -9.86
CA GLY A 197 -1.86 20.38 -8.59
C GLY A 197 -0.87 19.22 -8.70
N THR A 198 -0.23 18.87 -7.58
CA THR A 198 0.66 17.71 -7.50
C THR A 198 -0.09 16.41 -7.71
N HIS A 199 0.59 15.45 -8.33
CA HIS A 199 0.16 14.06 -8.46
C HIS A 199 0.83 13.22 -7.39
N THR A 200 0.15 12.20 -6.88
CA THR A 200 0.71 11.25 -5.90
C THR A 200 0.88 9.88 -6.56
N GLY A 201 2.02 9.24 -6.32
CA GLY A 201 2.29 7.91 -6.86
C GLY A 201 3.63 7.33 -6.41
N PHE A 202 4.20 6.47 -7.24
CA PHE A 202 5.49 5.83 -7.04
C PHE A 202 6.44 6.12 -8.20
N VAL A 203 7.75 6.10 -7.91
CA VAL A 203 8.80 6.09 -8.92
C VAL A 203 8.96 4.65 -9.44
N ALA A 204 8.75 4.44 -10.74
CA ALA A 204 8.72 3.10 -11.33
C ALA A 204 10.03 2.31 -11.12
N GLN A 205 11.17 2.98 -11.10
CA GLN A 205 12.48 2.39 -10.85
C GLN A 205 12.61 1.84 -9.41
N GLU A 206 12.01 2.53 -8.43
CA GLU A 206 12.00 2.08 -7.04
C GLU A 206 11.07 0.89 -6.87
N VAL A 207 9.92 0.90 -7.54
CA VAL A 207 9.00 -0.25 -7.55
C VAL A 207 9.64 -1.46 -8.20
N GLU A 208 10.34 -1.30 -9.33
CA GLU A 208 10.99 -2.40 -10.05
C GLU A 208 12.05 -3.12 -9.20
N ALA A 209 12.75 -2.41 -8.32
CA ALA A 209 13.73 -3.00 -7.42
C ALA A 209 13.11 -3.99 -6.41
N VAL A 210 11.80 -3.87 -6.14
CA VAL A 210 11.08 -4.63 -5.11
C VAL A 210 10.08 -5.62 -5.74
N PHE A 211 9.35 -5.15 -6.75
CA PHE A 211 8.31 -5.82 -7.54
C PHE A 211 8.57 -5.62 -9.04
N PRO A 212 9.60 -6.26 -9.61
CA PRO A 212 9.92 -6.13 -11.03
C PRO A 212 8.76 -6.52 -11.95
N GLU A 213 7.93 -7.48 -11.53
CA GLU A 213 6.76 -7.96 -12.25
C GLU A 213 5.61 -6.94 -12.34
N PHE A 214 5.66 -5.85 -11.56
CA PHE A 214 4.67 -4.76 -11.62
C PHE A 214 5.10 -3.62 -12.54
N VAL A 215 6.30 -3.71 -13.12
CA VAL A 215 6.85 -2.64 -13.94
C VAL A 215 7.04 -3.14 -15.37
N SER A 216 6.47 -2.41 -16.31
CA SER A 216 6.71 -2.61 -17.74
C SER A 216 7.68 -1.55 -18.23
N THR A 217 8.52 -1.91 -19.20
CA THR A 217 9.44 -0.98 -19.88
C THR A 217 9.09 -0.94 -21.36
N ASP A 218 8.86 0.25 -21.90
CA ASP A 218 8.59 0.41 -23.33
C ASP A 218 9.87 0.37 -24.17
N THR A 219 9.73 0.40 -25.51
CA THR A 219 10.86 0.33 -26.45
C THR A 219 11.82 1.51 -26.36
N ALA A 220 11.42 2.63 -25.73
CA ALA A 220 12.25 3.79 -25.49
C ALA A 220 12.89 3.78 -24.09
N GLY A 221 12.69 2.71 -23.30
CA GLY A 221 13.25 2.57 -21.96
C GLY A 221 12.45 3.26 -20.85
N ARG A 222 11.24 3.78 -21.13
CA ARG A 222 10.38 4.39 -20.11
C ARG A 222 9.65 3.31 -19.34
N LYS A 223 9.51 3.50 -18.03
CA LYS A 223 8.92 2.52 -17.12
C LYS A 223 7.53 2.95 -16.66
N ALA A 224 6.60 2.00 -16.58
CA ALA A 224 5.23 2.21 -16.10
C ALA A 224 4.87 1.18 -15.03
N VAL A 225 4.18 1.63 -13.98
CA VAL A 225 3.75 0.80 -12.84
C VAL A 225 2.32 0.32 -13.05
N ALA A 226 2.10 -0.98 -12.91
CA ALA A 226 0.78 -1.60 -12.88
C ALA A 226 0.15 -1.47 -11.48
N TYR A 227 -0.36 -0.28 -11.13
CA TYR A 227 -0.91 0.02 -9.80
C TYR A 227 -1.99 -0.98 -9.33
N GLY A 228 -2.80 -1.52 -10.25
CA GLY A 228 -3.82 -2.53 -9.92
C GLY A 228 -3.23 -3.80 -9.28
N ASN A 229 -1.98 -4.15 -9.59
CA ASN A 229 -1.32 -5.33 -9.05
C ASN A 229 -0.92 -5.17 -7.57
N LEU A 230 -0.88 -3.94 -7.05
CA LEU A 230 -0.62 -3.69 -5.63
C LEU A 230 -1.80 -4.11 -4.73
N ILE A 231 -3.02 -4.20 -5.25
CA ILE A 231 -4.22 -4.54 -4.47
C ILE A 231 -4.10 -5.89 -3.74
N PRO A 232 -3.82 -7.03 -4.43
CA PRO A 232 -3.67 -8.32 -3.73
C PRO A 232 -2.48 -8.36 -2.75
N VAL A 233 -1.42 -7.61 -3.04
CA VAL A 233 -0.25 -7.47 -2.18
C VAL A 233 -0.61 -6.72 -0.90
N MET A 234 -1.39 -5.63 -1.01
CA MET A 234 -1.91 -4.88 0.14
C MET A 234 -2.84 -5.74 1.00
N VAL A 235 -3.73 -6.52 0.40
CA VAL A 235 -4.60 -7.46 1.15
C VAL A 235 -3.76 -8.45 1.96
N THR A 236 -2.74 -9.04 1.33
CA THR A 236 -1.83 -9.98 1.99
C THR A 236 -1.07 -9.32 3.15
N ALA A 237 -0.60 -8.09 2.97
CA ALA A 237 0.07 -7.34 4.04
C ALA A 237 -0.87 -6.99 5.20
N ILE A 238 -2.12 -6.63 4.94
CA ILE A 238 -3.14 -6.38 5.98
C ILE A 238 -3.40 -7.64 6.79
N GLN A 239 -3.52 -8.80 6.14
CA GLN A 239 -3.67 -10.09 6.83
C GLN A 239 -2.47 -10.35 7.76
N GLN A 240 -1.25 -10.07 7.29
CA GLN A 240 -0.05 -10.22 8.12
C GLN A 240 0.00 -9.24 9.30
N ILE A 241 -0.45 -8.01 9.11
CA ILE A 241 -0.58 -7.04 10.20
C ILE A 241 -1.57 -7.55 11.25
N ASN A 242 -2.73 -8.09 10.83
CA ASN A 242 -3.71 -8.67 11.75
C ASN A 242 -3.12 -9.85 12.56
N ASN A 243 -2.31 -10.71 11.94
CA ASN A 243 -1.60 -11.78 12.64
C ASN A 243 -0.62 -11.23 13.69
N LYS A 244 0.15 -10.19 13.36
CA LYS A 244 1.04 -9.52 14.32
C LYS A 244 0.26 -8.92 15.49
N VAL A 245 -0.92 -8.34 15.25
CA VAL A 245 -1.79 -7.81 16.30
C VAL A 245 -2.27 -8.92 17.24
N ALA A 246 -2.74 -10.05 16.71
CA ALA A 246 -3.19 -11.18 17.52
C ALA A 246 -2.06 -11.77 18.38
N VAL A 247 -0.83 -11.84 17.84
CA VAL A 247 0.35 -12.26 18.60
C VAL A 247 0.69 -11.27 19.71
N LEU A 248 0.62 -9.96 19.44
CA LEU A 248 0.84 -8.93 20.46
C LEU A 248 -0.19 -8.99 21.58
N ASP A 249 -1.46 -9.21 21.26
CA ASP A 249 -2.54 -9.36 22.23
C ASP A 249 -2.31 -10.58 23.15
N SER A 250 -1.96 -11.73 22.56
CA SER A 250 -1.62 -12.93 23.33
C SER A 250 -0.43 -12.71 24.26
N ARG A 251 0.60 -11.99 23.79
CA ARG A 251 1.76 -11.62 24.63
C ARG A 251 1.36 -10.70 25.76
N LEU A 252 0.44 -9.76 25.53
CA LEU A 252 -0.07 -8.87 26.56
C LEU A 252 -0.85 -9.65 27.62
N THR A 253 -1.78 -10.52 27.22
CA THR A 253 -2.52 -11.40 28.15
C THR A 253 -1.58 -12.27 28.98
N ASN A 254 -0.53 -12.83 28.36
CA ASN A 254 0.45 -13.64 29.06
C ASN A 254 1.27 -12.81 30.06
N LEU A 255 1.65 -11.58 29.69
CA LEU A 255 2.33 -10.66 30.61
C LEU A 255 1.44 -10.25 31.77
N GLU A 256 0.16 -9.96 31.52
CA GLU A 256 -0.83 -9.65 32.55
C GLU A 256 -1.03 -10.84 33.50
N ALA A 257 -1.14 -12.06 32.97
CA ALA A 257 -1.21 -13.27 33.77
C ALA A 257 0.08 -13.52 34.57
N LEU A 258 1.24 -13.26 33.97
CA LEU A 258 2.53 -13.38 34.66
C LEU A 258 2.63 -12.36 35.80
N VAL A 259 2.28 -11.10 35.57
CA VAL A 259 2.23 -10.06 36.62
C VAL A 259 1.25 -10.45 37.71
N ALA A 260 0.08 -11.01 37.37
CA ALA A 260 -0.88 -11.52 38.35
C ALA A 260 -0.34 -12.73 39.15
N SER A 261 0.53 -13.54 38.56
CA SER A 261 1.16 -14.70 39.22
C SER A 261 2.48 -14.35 39.96
N SER A 262 3.08 -13.21 39.66
CA SER A 262 4.31 -12.70 40.25
C SER A 262 4.02 -11.95 41.54
N GLU A 263 3.49 -12.67 42.54
CA GLU A 263 3.75 -12.54 43.99
C GLU A 263 2.61 -13.19 44.78
N SER A 264 2.86 -14.45 45.18
CA SER A 264 2.24 -15.09 46.33
C SER A 264 3.37 -15.49 47.28
N SER A 265 3.68 -14.62 48.23
CA SER A 265 4.31 -15.02 49.48
C SER A 265 4.00 -14.03 50.60
N ALA A 266 2.72 -13.93 50.97
CA ALA A 266 2.28 -13.60 52.33
C ALA A 266 0.76 -13.82 52.49
N GLU A 267 0.41 -14.80 53.34
CA GLU A 267 -0.83 -15.17 54.06
C GLU A 267 -2.21 -14.48 53.90
N THR A 268 -2.45 -13.47 53.06
CA THR A 268 -3.73 -12.71 53.12
C THR A 268 -4.67 -12.86 51.92
N GLY A 269 -4.35 -13.65 50.90
CA GLY A 269 -5.30 -13.99 49.83
C GLY A 269 -5.81 -12.79 49.00
N LEU A 270 -5.13 -11.65 49.06
CA LEU A 270 -5.39 -10.47 48.24
C LEU A 270 -4.38 -10.43 47.09
N THR A 271 -4.85 -10.05 45.90
CA THR A 271 -3.96 -9.88 44.74
C THR A 271 -3.19 -8.55 44.84
N PHE A 272 -2.00 -8.46 44.24
CA PHE A 272 -1.20 -7.23 44.20
C PHE A 272 -2.00 -6.03 43.66
N ALA A 273 -2.85 -6.25 42.66
CA ALA A 273 -3.76 -5.24 42.11
C ALA A 273 -4.79 -4.74 43.14
N GLN A 274 -5.34 -5.64 43.96
CA GLN A 274 -6.23 -5.27 45.07
C GLN A 274 -5.47 -4.48 46.13
N ILE A 275 -4.27 -4.90 46.50
CA ILE A 275 -3.43 -4.19 47.49
C ILE A 275 -3.08 -2.78 47.01
N ILE A 276 -2.68 -2.59 45.75
CA ILE A 276 -2.39 -1.26 45.18
C ILE A 276 -3.64 -0.39 45.15
N SER A 277 -4.79 -0.93 44.73
CA SER A 277 -6.05 -0.18 44.69
C SER A 277 -6.54 0.20 46.09
N GLU A 278 -6.45 -0.70 47.06
CA GLU A 278 -6.78 -0.43 48.47
C GLU A 278 -5.78 0.58 49.08
N PHE A 279 -4.49 0.44 48.81
CA PHE A 279 -3.45 1.31 49.32
C PHE A 279 -3.59 2.73 48.75
N VAL A 280 -3.71 2.89 47.43
CA VAL A 280 -3.87 4.20 46.77
C VAL A 280 -5.17 4.87 47.19
N SER A 281 -6.28 4.14 47.33
CA SER A 281 -7.54 4.71 47.82
C SER A 281 -7.45 5.20 49.26
N GLN A 282 -6.69 4.52 50.13
CA GLN A 282 -6.43 5.01 51.49
C GLN A 282 -5.62 6.31 51.51
N PHE A 283 -4.67 6.50 50.57
CA PHE A 283 -3.93 7.77 50.45
C PHE A 283 -4.79 8.92 49.92
N GLU A 284 -5.70 8.65 48.98
CA GLU A 284 -6.68 9.65 48.53
C GLU A 284 -7.59 10.09 49.68
N THR A 285 -7.96 9.17 50.58
CA THR A 285 -8.82 9.44 51.74
C THR A 285 -8.14 10.36 52.76
N ILE A 286 -6.81 10.30 52.89
CA ILE A 286 -6.01 11.21 53.75
C ILE A 286 -5.47 12.44 53.00
N GLY A 287 -5.90 12.66 51.74
CA GLY A 287 -5.53 13.83 50.95
C GLY A 287 -4.07 13.86 50.47
N ALA A 288 -3.45 12.68 50.33
CA ALA A 288 -2.11 12.51 49.80
C ALA A 288 -2.15 12.07 48.33
N LYS A 289 -1.34 12.68 47.47
CA LYS A 289 -1.17 12.30 46.06
C LYS A 289 0.30 11.98 45.80
N PHE A 290 0.59 10.92 45.06
CA PHE A 290 1.95 10.59 44.62
C PHE A 290 2.10 10.86 43.11
N VAL A 291 3.12 11.62 42.71
CA VAL A 291 3.49 11.84 41.30
C VAL A 291 5.01 11.76 41.21
N ASP A 292 5.54 10.95 40.29
CA ASP A 292 6.97 10.77 40.05
C ASP A 292 7.80 10.45 41.32
N GLY A 293 7.22 9.67 42.24
CA GLY A 293 7.86 9.30 43.50
C GLY A 293 7.81 10.38 44.59
N ILE A 294 7.18 11.53 44.34
CA ILE A 294 7.03 12.63 45.30
C ILE A 294 5.61 12.60 45.91
N ALA A 295 5.54 12.68 47.23
CA ALA A 295 4.30 12.75 47.99
C ALA A 295 3.84 14.21 48.18
N TYR A 296 2.64 14.53 47.71
CA TYR A 296 1.98 15.82 47.85
C TYR A 296 0.93 15.72 48.96
N PHE A 297 1.03 16.59 49.96
CA PHE A 297 0.06 16.70 51.04
C PHE A 297 -0.54 18.10 51.05
N LYS A 298 -1.87 18.22 51.15
CA LYS A 298 -2.53 19.53 51.28
C LYS A 298 -2.20 20.20 52.62
N ASN A 299 -2.18 19.42 53.71
CA ASN A 299 -1.76 19.85 55.04
C ASN A 299 -1.02 18.71 55.73
N ILE A 300 0.00 19.02 56.56
CA ILE A 300 0.75 18.03 57.35
C ILE A 300 0.59 18.36 58.84
N PHE A 301 -0.11 17.49 59.59
CA PHE A 301 -0.23 17.59 61.05
C PHE A 301 0.45 16.36 61.68
N VAL A 302 1.59 16.57 62.35
CA VAL A 302 2.39 15.46 62.91
C VAL A 302 2.78 15.75 64.34
N GLY A 303 2.81 14.70 65.18
CA GLY A 303 3.33 14.82 66.56
C GLY A 303 4.83 15.10 66.59
N LYS A 304 5.58 14.58 65.62
CA LYS A 304 7.01 14.87 65.42
C LYS A 304 7.36 14.79 63.94
N LEU A 305 7.99 15.85 63.40
CA LEU A 305 8.60 15.85 62.08
C LEU A 305 10.12 15.72 62.23
N THR A 306 10.71 14.67 61.66
CA THR A 306 12.17 14.49 61.61
C THR A 306 12.63 14.63 60.16
N VAL A 307 13.54 15.57 59.89
CA VAL A 307 14.07 15.85 58.54
C VAL A 307 15.56 15.52 58.53
N GLY A 308 15.96 14.52 57.73
CA GLY A 308 17.32 13.99 57.69
C GLY A 308 17.61 12.94 58.77
N SER A 309 18.88 12.56 58.90
CA SER A 309 19.36 11.61 59.91
C SER A 309 20.74 12.01 60.45
N THR A 310 21.23 11.32 61.48
CA THR A 310 22.59 11.53 61.98
C THR A 310 23.67 11.18 60.94
N ALA A 311 23.42 10.20 60.08
CA ALA A 311 24.33 9.80 59.00
C ALA A 311 24.26 10.74 57.78
N LYS A 312 23.10 11.38 57.55
CA LYS A 312 22.84 12.30 56.44
C LYS A 312 21.97 13.47 56.93
N PRO A 313 22.53 14.47 57.63
CA PRO A 313 21.78 15.65 58.01
C PRO A 313 21.36 16.41 56.76
N THR A 314 20.12 16.86 56.71
CA THR A 314 19.57 17.62 55.57
C THR A 314 18.76 18.82 56.06
N GLY A 315 18.30 19.64 55.12
CA GLY A 315 17.46 20.81 55.39
C GLY A 315 16.12 20.74 54.70
N ILE A 316 15.34 21.81 54.88
CA ILE A 316 14.08 22.04 54.17
C ILE A 316 14.29 23.21 53.21
N THR A 317 13.99 22.99 51.93
CA THR A 317 13.97 24.08 50.94
C THR A 317 12.68 24.88 51.11
N ILE A 318 12.81 26.17 51.40
CA ILE A 318 11.69 27.12 51.54
C ILE A 318 11.89 28.23 50.50
N TYR A 319 10.84 28.63 49.81
CA TYR A 319 10.90 29.73 48.85
C TYR A 319 10.52 31.04 49.53
N ASP A 320 11.29 32.09 49.27
CA ASP A 320 10.96 33.43 49.72
C ASP A 320 9.73 33.96 48.97
N GLU A 321 8.75 34.49 49.70
CA GLU A 321 7.44 34.89 49.16
C GLU A 321 7.53 36.10 48.21
N VAL A 322 8.51 36.99 48.42
CA VAL A 322 8.64 38.24 47.65
C VAL A 322 9.52 38.04 46.42
N THR A 323 10.62 37.32 46.57
CA THR A 323 11.64 37.14 45.52
C THR A 323 11.49 35.84 44.74
N GLY A 324 10.76 34.85 45.28
CA GLY A 324 10.60 33.53 44.68
C GLY A 324 11.88 32.68 44.69
N LEU A 325 12.94 33.11 45.35
CA LEU A 325 14.21 32.39 45.41
C LEU A 325 14.17 31.30 46.49
N PRO A 326 14.76 30.12 46.24
CA PRO A 326 14.84 29.06 47.23
C PRO A 326 15.91 29.35 48.29
N TYR A 327 15.63 28.92 49.52
CA TYR A 327 16.53 28.95 50.66
C TYR A 327 16.51 27.61 51.38
N CYS A 328 17.69 27.06 51.65
CA CYS A 328 17.85 25.83 52.43
C CYS A 328 17.95 26.17 53.92
N LEU A 329 16.91 25.84 54.68
CA LEU A 329 16.89 25.96 56.13
C LEU A 329 17.44 24.68 56.78
N LYS A 330 18.52 24.79 57.56
CA LYS A 330 19.16 23.65 58.24
C LYS A 330 19.76 24.04 59.60
N ILE A 331 20.17 23.05 60.39
CA ILE A 331 20.96 23.27 61.60
C ILE A 331 22.45 23.06 61.30
N GLN A 332 23.30 24.01 61.69
CA GLN A 332 24.75 23.90 61.61
C GLN A 332 25.37 24.40 62.91
N ASN A 333 26.25 23.61 63.53
CA ASN A 333 26.85 23.89 64.84
C ASN A 333 25.83 24.24 65.94
N GLY A 334 24.65 23.60 65.91
CA GLY A 334 23.58 23.82 66.87
C GLY A 334 22.73 25.07 66.65
N ALA A 335 23.02 25.88 65.63
CA ALA A 335 22.24 27.06 65.26
C ALA A 335 21.46 26.83 63.95
N THR A 336 20.29 27.47 63.83
CA THR A 336 19.55 27.55 62.57
C THR A 336 20.30 28.44 61.58
N VAL A 337 20.51 27.94 60.37
CA VAL A 337 21.16 28.64 59.27
C VAL A 337 20.26 28.56 58.04
N SER A 338 20.08 29.69 57.36
CA SER A 338 19.42 29.76 56.06
C SER A 338 20.45 30.11 54.99
N LEU A 339 20.61 29.25 54.00
CA LEU A 339 21.52 29.45 52.87
C LEU A 339 20.72 29.68 51.60
N SER A 340 21.15 30.60 50.73
CA SER A 340 20.53 30.79 49.41
C SER A 340 20.75 29.55 48.53
N GLY A 341 19.70 29.13 47.82
CA GLY A 341 19.67 27.91 47.00
C GLY A 341 18.81 26.80 47.60
N GLN A 342 18.49 25.78 46.78
CA GLN A 342 17.81 24.56 47.25
C GLN A 342 18.74 23.75 48.16
N CYS A 343 18.17 22.99 49.10
CA CYS A 343 18.95 22.02 49.85
C CYS A 343 19.55 20.98 48.90
N PRO A 344 20.82 20.58 49.08
CA PRO A 344 21.42 19.54 48.25
C PRO A 344 20.63 18.23 48.42
N GLU A 345 20.17 17.67 47.30
CA GLU A 345 19.60 16.32 47.31
C GLU A 345 20.68 15.32 47.76
N PRO A 346 20.36 14.34 48.62
CA PRO A 346 21.25 13.21 48.83
C PRO A 346 21.40 12.52 47.47
N SER A 347 22.58 12.58 46.87
CA SER A 347 22.84 11.78 45.69
C SER A 347 22.59 10.31 46.04
N LEU A 348 21.68 9.66 45.32
CA LEU A 348 21.71 8.21 45.18
C LEU A 348 22.92 7.88 44.30
N GLY A 349 24.11 8.12 44.84
CA GLY A 349 25.36 7.70 44.26
C GLY A 349 25.45 6.18 44.38
N ALA A 350 25.12 5.48 43.29
CA ALA A 350 25.78 4.24 42.97
C ALA A 350 27.25 4.55 42.72
N THR A 351 28.02 4.61 43.81
CA THR A 351 29.48 4.65 43.76
C THR A 351 29.98 3.62 44.76
N ASN A 352 30.16 2.40 44.26
CA ASN A 352 31.05 1.43 44.86
C ASN A 352 32.47 2.00 44.81
N SER A 353 33.00 2.36 45.96
CA SER A 353 34.44 2.52 46.17
C SER A 353 34.74 2.20 47.62
N ASN A 354 35.23 1.00 47.86
CA ASN A 354 36.30 0.83 48.83
C ASN A 354 37.22 -0.29 48.37
N GLY A 355 38.49 0.07 48.24
CA GLY A 355 39.56 -0.86 47.89
C GLY A 355 39.91 -1.78 49.04
N SER A 356 40.21 -3.02 48.64
CA SER A 356 41.13 -3.97 49.24
C SER A 356 40.70 -4.66 50.54
N ALA A 357 40.04 -5.80 50.36
CA ALA A 357 40.43 -7.04 51.02
C ALA A 357 40.55 -8.11 49.93
N THR A 358 41.72 -8.72 49.82
CA THR A 358 42.00 -9.85 48.93
C THR A 358 41.18 -11.06 49.33
N SER A 359 40.12 -11.34 48.59
CA SER A 359 39.56 -12.68 48.44
C SER A 359 39.33 -12.91 46.95
N SER A 360 39.95 -13.96 46.42
CA SER A 360 39.70 -14.43 45.05
C SER A 360 38.20 -14.39 44.77
N PRO A 361 37.71 -13.71 43.71
CA PRO A 361 36.30 -13.74 43.40
C PRO A 361 35.94 -15.20 43.15
N ALA A 362 34.95 -15.71 43.88
CA ALA A 362 34.33 -16.97 43.55
C ALA A 362 33.80 -16.81 42.12
N VAL A 363 34.41 -17.53 41.18
CA VAL A 363 33.93 -17.58 39.81
C VAL A 363 32.59 -18.30 39.86
N ASP A 364 31.56 -17.64 39.35
CA ASP A 364 30.24 -18.21 39.27
C ASP A 364 30.23 -19.41 38.31
N SER A 365 29.83 -20.56 38.84
CA SER A 365 29.69 -21.81 38.09
C SER A 365 28.25 -22.33 38.14
N SER A 366 27.30 -21.53 38.64
CA SER A 366 25.90 -21.89 38.62
C SER A 366 25.39 -21.80 37.18
N VAL A 367 24.61 -22.80 36.76
CA VAL A 367 24.06 -22.84 35.40
C VAL A 367 22.62 -22.31 35.49
N PRO A 368 22.22 -21.39 34.61
CA PRO A 368 20.84 -20.91 34.56
C PRO A 368 19.85 -22.06 34.42
N VAL A 369 18.86 -22.12 35.30
CA VAL A 369 17.82 -23.15 35.28
C VAL A 369 16.62 -22.60 34.52
N LEU A 370 16.26 -23.23 33.40
CA LEU A 370 15.08 -22.88 32.63
C LEU A 370 13.89 -23.76 33.03
N THR A 371 12.73 -23.14 33.23
CA THR A 371 11.44 -23.83 33.41
C THR A 371 10.55 -23.57 32.21
N ILE A 372 10.26 -24.61 31.42
CA ILE A 372 9.38 -24.50 30.25
C ILE A 372 7.93 -24.35 30.72
N LEU A 373 7.24 -23.31 30.25
CA LEU A 373 5.87 -23.01 30.68
C LEU A 373 4.84 -23.75 29.83
N GLY A 374 3.83 -24.38 30.43
CA GLY A 374 2.76 -25.08 29.71
C GLY A 374 3.14 -26.47 29.18
N ASN A 375 2.32 -27.01 28.27
CA ASN A 375 2.43 -28.41 27.86
C ASN A 375 3.74 -28.71 27.11
N ASN A 376 4.39 -29.81 27.51
CA ASN A 376 5.57 -30.35 26.86
C ASN A 376 5.52 -31.89 26.92
N PRO A 377 5.21 -32.59 25.80
CA PRO A 377 4.98 -32.04 24.47
C PRO A 377 3.68 -31.23 24.37
N ALA A 378 3.67 -30.19 23.55
CA ALA A 378 2.46 -29.48 23.14
C ALA A 378 1.88 -30.13 21.89
N THR A 379 0.54 -30.16 21.78
CA THR A 379 -0.16 -30.70 20.62
C THR A 379 -1.00 -29.61 19.98
N VAL A 380 -0.88 -29.44 18.67
CA VAL A 380 -1.64 -28.44 17.89
C VAL A 380 -2.27 -29.11 16.65
N PRO A 381 -3.55 -28.85 16.34
CA PRO A 381 -4.17 -29.36 15.12
C PRO A 381 -3.57 -28.73 13.86
N VAL A 382 -3.53 -29.48 12.75
CA VAL A 382 -3.15 -28.95 11.43
C VAL A 382 -3.96 -27.71 11.08
N GLY A 383 -3.27 -26.67 10.61
CA GLY A 383 -3.85 -25.37 10.22
C GLY A 383 -4.17 -24.43 11.39
N SER A 384 -3.97 -24.84 12.64
CA SER A 384 -4.19 -23.97 13.81
C SER A 384 -2.97 -23.12 14.14
N THR A 385 -3.18 -21.99 14.80
CA THR A 385 -2.08 -21.16 15.31
C THR A 385 -1.49 -21.78 16.58
N TYR A 386 -0.16 -21.78 16.69
CA TYR A 386 0.56 -22.19 17.89
C TYR A 386 1.12 -20.95 18.59
N SER A 387 0.74 -20.75 19.86
CA SER A 387 1.28 -19.70 20.72
C SER A 387 2.13 -20.32 21.80
N ASP A 388 3.40 -19.95 21.85
CA ASP A 388 4.34 -20.48 22.81
C ASP A 388 4.27 -19.73 24.14
N LEU A 389 4.15 -20.48 25.25
CA LEU A 389 4.11 -19.90 26.59
C LEU A 389 5.49 -19.51 27.13
N GLY A 390 6.56 -19.78 26.37
CA GLY A 390 7.92 -19.42 26.74
C GLY A 390 8.53 -20.34 27.81
N ALA A 391 9.56 -19.81 28.45
CA ALA A 391 10.22 -20.40 29.61
C ALA A 391 10.53 -19.27 30.61
N THR A 392 10.65 -19.59 31.88
CA THR A 392 11.31 -18.71 32.87
C THR A 392 12.75 -19.15 33.07
N VAL A 393 13.59 -18.25 33.56
CA VAL A 393 14.98 -18.54 33.92
C VAL A 393 15.23 -18.10 35.35
N THR A 394 15.94 -18.93 36.11
CA THR A 394 16.42 -18.61 37.45
C THR A 394 17.87 -19.04 37.55
N ASP A 395 18.71 -18.16 38.06
CA ASP A 395 20.13 -18.42 38.27
C ASP A 395 20.58 -17.85 39.62
N THR A 396 21.52 -18.49 40.29
CA THR A 396 21.98 -18.08 41.64
C THR A 396 23.44 -17.74 41.59
N ASN A 397 23.74 -16.43 41.58
CA ASN A 397 25.10 -15.94 41.42
C ASN A 397 26.02 -16.45 42.54
N ALA A 398 27.34 -16.39 42.30
CA ALA A 398 28.36 -16.79 43.28
C ALA A 398 28.25 -16.08 44.66
N ASP A 399 27.63 -14.90 44.71
CA ASP A 399 27.38 -14.13 45.94
C ASP A 399 26.06 -14.50 46.66
N GLY A 400 25.33 -15.48 46.13
CA GLY A 400 24.05 -15.96 46.65
C GLY A 400 22.84 -15.14 46.21
N SER A 401 23.01 -14.12 45.36
CA SER A 401 21.89 -13.36 44.79
C SER A 401 21.20 -14.14 43.68
N VAL A 402 19.87 -14.08 43.62
CA VAL A 402 19.06 -14.76 42.60
C VAL A 402 18.75 -13.81 41.45
N ASN A 403 19.07 -14.22 40.22
CA ASN A 403 18.76 -13.51 39.00
C ASN A 403 17.69 -14.25 38.19
N ASN A 404 16.55 -13.60 37.97
CA ASN A 404 15.43 -14.16 37.19
C ASN A 404 15.27 -13.51 35.80
N ASN A 405 16.22 -12.67 35.37
CA ASN A 405 16.11 -11.85 34.16
C ASN A 405 17.38 -11.89 33.30
N LEU A 406 17.85 -13.11 32.97
CA LEU A 406 19.03 -13.31 32.12
C LEU A 406 18.76 -13.17 30.61
N GLY A 407 17.52 -12.90 30.22
CA GLY A 407 17.09 -12.99 28.83
C GLY A 407 17.08 -14.45 28.34
N ILE A 408 16.17 -14.76 27.42
CA ILE A 408 16.05 -16.11 26.85
C ILE A 408 16.06 -15.99 25.34
N ALA A 409 17.07 -16.56 24.70
CA ALA A 409 17.13 -16.73 23.26
C ALA A 409 16.36 -17.99 22.86
N THR A 410 15.57 -17.90 21.78
CA THR A 410 14.75 -19.00 21.29
C THR A 410 15.20 -19.46 19.92
N PHE A 411 15.29 -20.77 19.72
CA PHE A 411 15.68 -21.37 18.45
C PHE A 411 14.64 -22.39 18.00
N ILE A 412 14.32 -22.38 16.71
CA ILE A 412 13.44 -23.39 16.09
C ILE A 412 14.28 -24.19 15.12
N ASN A 413 14.39 -25.50 15.35
CA ASN A 413 15.20 -26.41 14.53
C ASN A 413 16.66 -25.90 14.31
N GLY A 414 17.22 -25.22 15.31
CA GLY A 414 18.59 -24.68 15.30
C GLY A 414 18.75 -23.25 14.78
N VAL A 415 17.70 -22.59 14.31
CA VAL A 415 17.72 -21.19 13.85
C VAL A 415 17.20 -20.27 14.95
N GLU A 416 17.95 -19.22 15.30
CA GLU A 416 17.54 -18.22 16.28
C GLU A 416 16.36 -17.38 15.78
N MET A 417 15.35 -17.20 16.62
CA MET A 417 14.10 -16.53 16.28
C MET A 417 13.84 -15.39 17.26
N GLN A 418 13.45 -14.22 16.73
CA GLN A 418 12.96 -13.09 17.54
C GLN A 418 11.54 -13.32 18.07
N SER A 419 10.78 -14.20 17.41
CA SER A 419 9.44 -14.62 17.81
C SER A 419 9.19 -16.04 17.33
N ILE A 420 8.58 -16.88 18.18
CA ILE A 420 8.26 -18.27 17.82
C ILE A 420 7.10 -18.29 16.83
N SER A 421 7.34 -18.80 15.64
CA SER A 421 6.34 -19.00 14.59
C SER A 421 6.58 -20.37 13.96
N LEU A 422 5.59 -21.26 14.06
CA LEU A 422 5.65 -22.62 13.51
C LEU A 422 4.76 -22.76 12.28
N ASP A 423 5.25 -23.50 11.28
CA ASP A 423 4.41 -23.96 10.17
C ASP A 423 3.58 -25.16 10.63
N THR A 424 2.26 -24.96 10.76
CA THR A 424 1.28 -25.98 11.14
C THR A 424 0.45 -26.46 9.95
N SER A 425 0.79 -26.08 8.71
CA SER A 425 0.02 -26.44 7.51
C SER A 425 0.02 -27.93 7.19
N THR A 426 1.01 -28.66 7.72
CA THR A 426 1.16 -30.11 7.56
C THR A 426 1.50 -30.77 8.90
N THR A 427 1.23 -32.06 9.01
CA THR A 427 1.63 -32.84 10.19
C THR A 427 3.16 -32.87 10.30
N SER A 428 3.67 -32.40 11.44
CA SER A 428 5.10 -32.17 11.65
C SER A 428 5.42 -32.14 13.15
N VAL A 429 6.71 -32.32 13.47
CA VAL A 429 7.21 -32.19 14.84
C VAL A 429 8.25 -31.07 14.84
N HIS A 430 8.02 -30.04 15.65
CA HIS A 430 8.95 -28.92 15.81
C HIS A 430 9.62 -28.99 17.18
N THR A 431 10.91 -28.66 17.22
CA THR A 431 11.66 -28.51 18.48
C THR A 431 12.01 -27.05 18.71
N ILE A 432 11.55 -26.52 19.84
CA ILE A 432 11.89 -25.18 20.32
C ILE A 432 12.96 -25.34 21.40
N LEU A 433 14.13 -24.74 21.21
CA LEU A 433 15.20 -24.66 22.20
C LEU A 433 15.20 -23.26 22.82
N TYR A 434 15.18 -23.21 24.14
CA TYR A 434 15.36 -22.00 24.94
C TYR A 434 16.76 -22.04 25.53
N LYS A 435 17.46 -20.93 25.43
CA LYS A 435 18.83 -20.79 25.90
C LYS A 435 18.99 -19.50 26.68
N ALA A 436 19.55 -19.60 27.88
CA ALA A 436 19.93 -18.44 28.69
C ALA A 436 21.43 -18.51 28.98
N THR A 437 22.08 -17.35 29.04
CA THR A 437 23.51 -17.25 29.38
C THR A 437 23.67 -16.19 30.45
N ASP A 438 24.32 -16.55 31.55
CA ASP A 438 24.57 -15.63 32.66
C ASP A 438 25.72 -14.65 32.35
N GLY A 439 26.01 -13.75 33.29
CA GLY A 439 27.13 -12.80 33.17
C GLY A 439 28.52 -13.44 33.26
N ALA A 440 28.61 -14.70 33.71
CA ALA A 440 29.84 -15.48 33.83
C ALA A 440 30.10 -16.41 32.63
N GLY A 441 29.12 -16.53 31.72
CA GLY A 441 29.17 -17.38 30.52
C GLY A 441 28.62 -18.79 30.71
N ASN A 442 28.00 -19.12 31.85
CA ASN A 442 27.32 -20.39 32.03
C ASN A 442 26.02 -20.41 31.23
N VAL A 443 25.73 -21.55 30.60
CA VAL A 443 24.63 -21.68 29.64
C VAL A 443 23.62 -22.70 30.13
N GLY A 444 22.39 -22.24 30.36
CA GLY A 444 21.23 -23.07 30.59
C GLY A 444 20.46 -23.34 29.31
N GLU A 445 19.97 -24.56 29.12
CA GLU A 445 19.13 -24.93 27.98
C GLU A 445 17.88 -25.71 28.42
N GLY A 446 16.77 -25.48 27.71
CA GLY A 446 15.54 -26.24 27.86
C GLY A 446 14.84 -26.41 26.52
N THR A 447 14.11 -27.50 26.32
CA THR A 447 13.47 -27.81 25.03
C THR A 447 11.98 -28.10 25.16
N ARG A 448 11.20 -27.59 24.21
CA ARG A 448 9.80 -28.00 24.01
C ARG A 448 9.63 -28.74 22.68
N THR A 449 8.90 -29.84 22.73
CA THR A 449 8.43 -30.54 21.52
C THR A 449 7.00 -30.11 21.20
N VAL A 450 6.72 -29.75 19.95
CA VAL A 450 5.38 -29.39 19.46
C VAL A 450 4.98 -30.36 18.35
N ASN A 451 3.90 -31.11 18.59
CA ASN A 451 3.34 -32.09 17.66
C ASN A 451 2.17 -31.46 16.88
N VAL A 452 2.32 -31.29 15.58
CA VAL A 452 1.24 -30.91 14.67
C VAL A 452 0.55 -32.18 14.18
N VAL A 453 -0.68 -32.39 14.62
CA VAL A 453 -1.44 -33.64 14.37
C VAL A 453 -2.74 -33.35 13.61
N SER A 454 -3.23 -34.33 12.85
CA SER A 454 -4.55 -34.24 12.23
C SER A 454 -5.64 -34.13 13.31
N ALA A 455 -6.65 -33.31 13.08
CA ALA A 455 -7.83 -33.31 13.94
C ALA A 455 -8.53 -34.68 13.85
N GLU A 456 -8.78 -35.31 15.00
CA GLU A 456 -9.63 -36.50 15.10
C GLU A 456 -11.11 -36.18 14.87
#